data_AF-A0A3D5EV04-F1
#
_entry.id   AF-A0A3D5EV04-F1
#
_cell.length_a   1.000
_cell.length_b   1.000
_cell.length_c   1.000
_cell.angle_alpha   90.00
_cell.angle_beta   90.00
_cell.angle_gamma   90.00
#
_symmetry.space_group_name_H-M   'P 1'
#
loop_
_entity.id
_entity.type
_entity.pdbx_description
1 polymer ?
#
loop_
_entity_poly.entity_id
_entity_poly.type
_entity_poly.pdbx_seq_one_letter_code
_entity_poly.pdbx_strand_id
1 'polypeptide(L)'
;MLLPPLLLVALAVLFGLRPTLVDPLLGAAAQAMAPTFDPLQVDSSYDAWPVAEASLATLGFGILIYLGWDRLRTLLDRARELDEIGPESWYWRKLKFVPKLAAWLTRRLQHGVLPGYLLTLAGAVTLALLAALLVGRPSLELPSAETLPLPVVGSALLIATGALATLLVRDHLVLLLVSGLVGYGSALLFLFTGAPDLAFTQFAVETVFVVVAATVLRRLRQLPPPLQVAVSEARWRPLALAVSIALGSVLSTLLLLAAAQPFDPQLSDFFSAQSVPAAHGRNVVNVIIVDFRALDTLGEIAVVALALVAALPLLKLSRRRSS
;
A
#
# COMPACT_ATOMS: atom_id res chain seq x y z
N MET A 1 -30.58 -6.33 54.10
CA MET A 1 -29.74 -5.50 53.21
C MET A 1 -29.50 -4.06 53.70
N LEU A 2 -30.07 -3.63 54.84
CA LEU A 2 -29.85 -2.28 55.41
C LEU A 2 -28.54 -2.15 56.22
N LEU A 3 -27.88 -3.28 56.51
CA LEU A 3 -26.72 -3.33 57.41
C LEU A 3 -25.49 -2.57 56.84
N PRO A 4 -25.11 -2.71 55.55
CA PRO A 4 -23.99 -1.95 55.00
C PRO A 4 -24.22 -0.42 54.95
N PRO A 5 -25.37 0.10 54.48
CA PRO A 5 -25.64 1.53 54.54
C PRO A 5 -25.70 2.08 55.97
N LEU A 6 -26.31 1.35 56.92
CA LEU A 6 -26.38 1.77 58.33
C LEU A 6 -25.00 1.82 58.98
N LEU A 7 -24.12 0.88 58.66
CA LEU A 7 -22.75 0.88 59.14
C LEU A 7 -21.98 2.09 58.61
N LEU A 8 -22.14 2.43 57.32
CA LEU A 8 -21.52 3.63 56.74
C LEU A 8 -22.03 4.92 57.40
N VAL A 9 -23.33 5.03 57.64
CA VAL A 9 -23.93 6.18 58.34
C VAL A 9 -23.43 6.25 59.79
N ALA A 10 -23.39 5.12 60.49
CA ALA A 10 -22.91 5.05 61.86
C ALA A 10 -21.43 5.47 61.97
N LEU A 11 -20.58 5.03 61.04
CA LEU A 11 -19.19 5.47 60.96
C LEU A 11 -19.08 6.96 60.61
N ALA A 12 -19.88 7.46 59.66
CA ALA A 12 -19.89 8.89 59.31
C ALA A 12 -20.28 9.77 60.49
N VAL A 13 -21.31 9.38 61.26
CA VAL A 13 -21.72 10.08 62.48
C VAL A 13 -20.65 9.96 63.58
N LEU A 14 -20.07 8.76 63.77
CA LEU A 14 -19.02 8.52 64.75
C LEU A 14 -17.80 9.42 64.50
N PHE A 15 -17.31 9.46 63.26
CA PHE A 15 -16.15 10.28 62.88
C PHE A 15 -16.49 11.77 62.83
N GLY A 16 -17.72 12.15 62.49
CA GLY A 16 -18.17 13.54 62.56
C GLY A 16 -18.25 14.09 63.99
N LEU A 17 -18.66 13.27 64.96
CA LEU A 17 -18.74 13.66 66.37
C LEU A 17 -17.39 13.52 67.10
N ARG A 18 -16.53 12.58 66.67
CA ARG A 18 -15.20 12.33 67.24
C ARG A 18 -14.14 12.23 66.13
N PRO A 19 -13.73 13.36 65.53
CA PRO A 19 -12.72 13.38 64.47
C PRO A 19 -11.36 12.83 64.94
N THR A 20 -11.07 12.98 66.24
CA THR A 20 -9.84 12.48 66.89
C THR A 20 -9.56 10.99 66.72
N LEU A 21 -10.58 10.19 66.40
CA LEU A 21 -10.42 8.76 66.12
C LEU A 21 -9.69 8.47 64.80
N VAL A 22 -9.72 9.41 63.85
CA VAL A 22 -9.15 9.23 62.49
C VAL A 22 -7.98 10.18 62.23
N ASP A 23 -7.77 11.21 63.07
CA ASP A 23 -6.67 12.17 62.95
C ASP A 23 -5.28 11.53 62.70
N PRO A 24 -4.87 10.43 63.37
CA PRO A 24 -3.57 9.81 63.10
C PRO A 24 -3.45 9.24 61.68
N LEU A 25 -4.54 8.67 61.16
CA LEU A 25 -4.61 8.12 59.80
C LEU A 25 -4.61 9.25 58.76
N LEU A 26 -5.37 10.32 59.01
CA LEU A 26 -5.41 11.49 58.13
C LEU A 26 -4.06 12.23 58.12
N GLY A 27 -3.41 12.37 59.27
CA GLY A 27 -2.09 12.97 59.39
C GLY A 27 -1.02 12.20 58.63
N ALA A 28 -1.01 10.86 58.73
CA ALA A 28 -0.11 10.02 57.96
C ALA A 28 -0.37 10.10 56.45
N ALA A 29 -1.64 10.12 56.02
CA ALA A 29 -1.99 10.29 54.60
C ALA A 29 -1.59 11.68 54.06
N ALA A 30 -1.79 12.73 54.86
CA ALA A 30 -1.39 14.09 54.50
C ALA A 30 0.14 14.22 54.38
N GLN A 31 0.91 13.66 55.31
CA GLN A 31 2.38 13.62 55.22
C GLN A 31 2.87 12.81 54.01
N ALA A 32 2.20 11.71 53.66
CA ALA A 32 2.55 10.92 52.48
C ALA A 32 2.29 11.68 51.16
N MET A 33 1.22 12.48 51.09
CA MET A 33 0.91 13.32 49.93
C MET A 33 1.72 14.62 49.86
N ALA A 34 2.07 15.18 51.02
CA ALA A 34 2.82 16.43 51.17
C ALA A 34 3.87 16.29 52.30
N PRO A 35 5.12 15.88 51.98
CA PRO A 35 6.15 15.56 52.97
C PRO A 35 6.60 16.72 53.87
N THR A 36 6.32 17.97 53.48
CA THR A 36 6.64 19.18 54.26
C THR A 36 5.50 19.61 55.19
N PHE A 37 4.37 18.91 55.18
CA PHE A 37 3.23 19.20 56.03
C PHE A 37 3.47 18.59 57.42
N ASP A 38 3.44 19.43 58.47
CA ASP A 38 3.48 18.99 59.86
C ASP A 38 2.06 18.93 60.43
N PRO A 39 1.49 17.73 60.66
CA PRO A 39 0.15 17.57 61.24
C PRO A 39 0.02 18.16 62.64
N LEU A 40 1.13 18.37 63.36
CA LEU A 40 1.15 18.95 64.70
C LEU A 40 1.03 20.48 64.69
N GLN A 41 1.21 21.13 63.53
CA GLN A 41 1.04 22.59 63.36
C GLN A 41 -0.37 22.99 62.92
N VAL A 42 -1.28 22.02 62.72
CA VAL A 42 -2.67 22.30 62.39
C VAL A 42 -3.38 22.77 63.65
N ASP A 43 -3.52 24.08 63.79
CA ASP A 43 -4.32 24.65 64.87
C ASP A 43 -5.81 24.34 64.62
N SER A 44 -6.43 23.62 65.55
CA SER A 44 -7.85 23.26 65.49
C SER A 44 -8.78 24.45 65.78
N SER A 45 -8.22 25.61 66.15
CA SER A 45 -8.96 26.85 66.32
C SER A 45 -9.31 27.44 64.94
N TYR A 46 -10.49 27.09 64.43
CA TYR A 46 -11.08 27.78 63.29
C TYR A 46 -11.94 28.95 63.79
N ASP A 47 -11.93 30.06 63.04
CA ASP A 47 -12.91 31.12 63.26
C ASP A 47 -14.30 30.57 62.92
N ALA A 48 -15.16 30.42 63.93
CA ALA A 48 -16.47 29.84 63.76
C ALA A 48 -17.38 30.71 62.87
N TRP A 49 -17.11 32.01 62.78
CA TRP A 49 -17.97 32.97 62.12
C TRP A 49 -17.94 32.87 60.58
N PRO A 50 -16.78 32.87 59.89
CA PRO A 50 -16.72 32.63 58.44
C PRO A 50 -17.28 31.27 58.01
N VAL A 51 -17.06 30.22 58.82
CA VAL A 51 -17.58 28.87 58.55
C VAL A 51 -19.10 28.84 58.66
N ALA A 52 -19.65 29.49 59.69
CA ALA A 52 -21.09 29.62 59.86
C ALA A 52 -21.72 30.43 58.72
N GLU A 53 -21.10 31.53 58.29
CA GLU A 53 -21.56 32.33 57.15
C GLU A 53 -21.57 31.53 55.85
N ALA A 54 -20.47 30.84 55.51
CA ALA A 54 -20.39 30.00 54.32
C ALA A 54 -21.41 28.84 54.37
N SER A 55 -21.60 28.24 55.54
CA SER A 55 -22.56 27.15 55.73
C SER A 55 -24.00 27.63 55.56
N LEU A 56 -24.36 28.76 56.18
CA LEU A 56 -25.67 29.39 56.04
C LEU A 56 -25.94 29.87 54.62
N ALA A 57 -24.94 30.45 53.96
CA ALA A 57 -25.03 30.85 52.55
C ALA A 57 -25.25 29.64 51.64
N THR A 58 -24.51 28.55 51.85
CA THR A 58 -24.67 27.30 51.07
C THR A 58 -26.05 26.68 51.31
N LEU A 59 -26.50 26.62 52.56
CA LEU A 59 -27.81 26.07 52.92
C LEU A 59 -28.94 26.91 52.35
N GLY A 60 -28.83 28.24 52.48
CA GLY A 60 -29.77 29.20 51.92
C GLY A 60 -29.84 29.11 50.40
N PHE A 61 -28.69 29.06 49.73
CA PHE A 61 -28.62 28.87 48.28
C PHE A 61 -29.22 27.54 47.84
N GLY A 62 -28.94 26.46 48.57
CA GLY A 62 -29.54 25.14 48.32
C GLY A 62 -31.06 25.15 48.48
N ILE A 63 -31.58 25.80 49.52
CA ILE A 63 -33.03 25.97 49.73
C ILE A 63 -33.64 26.80 48.59
N LEU A 64 -32.98 27.89 48.17
CA LEU A 64 -33.45 28.70 47.04
C LEU A 64 -33.51 27.89 45.74
N ILE A 65 -32.51 27.06 45.46
CA ILE A 65 -32.52 26.14 44.32
C ILE A 65 -33.65 25.13 44.46
N TYR A 66 -33.83 24.53 45.64
CA TYR A 66 -34.87 23.54 45.88
C TYR A 66 -36.27 24.10 45.67
N LEU A 67 -36.56 25.29 46.22
CA LEU A 67 -37.83 25.99 46.04
C LEU A 67 -38.02 26.46 44.58
N GLY A 68 -36.93 26.75 43.88
CA GLY A 68 -36.93 27.15 42.47
C GLY A 68 -36.75 25.99 41.48
N TRP A 69 -36.73 24.73 41.93
CA TRP A 69 -36.23 23.61 41.14
C TRP A 69 -37.03 23.39 39.85
N ASP A 70 -38.36 23.51 39.90
CA ASP A 70 -39.21 23.33 38.73
C ASP A 70 -38.96 24.40 37.64
N ARG A 71 -38.67 25.64 38.07
CA ARG A 71 -38.28 26.73 37.15
C ARG A 71 -36.87 26.54 36.61
N LEU A 72 -35.94 26.11 37.45
CA LEU A 72 -34.56 25.84 37.02
C LEU A 72 -34.51 24.66 36.05
N ARG A 73 -35.28 23.60 36.32
CA ARG A 73 -35.41 22.44 35.45
C ARG A 73 -35.96 22.80 34.07
N THR A 74 -37.00 23.62 34.00
CA THR A 74 -37.55 24.06 32.70
C THR A 74 -36.57 24.94 31.91
N LEU A 75 -35.72 25.73 32.59
CA LEU A 75 -34.63 26.48 31.96
C LEU A 75 -33.50 25.54 31.47
N LEU A 76 -33.11 24.55 32.27
CA LEU A 76 -32.13 23.54 31.90
C LEU A 76 -32.63 22.65 30.75
N ASP A 77 -33.92 22.31 30.73
CA ASP A 77 -34.54 21.54 29.65
C ASP A 77 -34.52 22.29 28.32
N ARG A 78 -34.66 23.64 28.34
CA ARG A 78 -34.46 24.49 27.15
C ARG A 78 -32.99 24.55 26.72
N ALA A 79 -32.08 24.36 27.65
CA ALA A 79 -30.64 24.32 27.40
C ALA A 79 -30.12 22.90 27.08
N ARG A 80 -30.99 21.89 26.90
CA ARG A 80 -30.60 20.51 26.54
C ARG A 80 -29.85 20.40 25.21
N GLU A 81 -29.90 21.41 24.35
CA GLU A 81 -29.02 21.46 23.19
C GLU A 81 -27.53 21.48 23.59
N LEU A 82 -27.20 21.91 24.83
CA LEU A 82 -25.86 21.81 25.40
C LEU A 82 -25.48 20.37 25.80
N ASP A 83 -26.43 19.45 26.03
CA ASP A 83 -26.12 18.01 26.23
C ASP A 83 -25.54 17.40 24.95
N GLU A 84 -25.85 17.97 23.77
CA GLU A 84 -25.19 17.58 22.53
C GLU A 84 -23.72 18.00 22.48
N ILE A 85 -23.28 18.88 23.38
CA ILE A 85 -21.93 19.40 23.51
C ILE A 85 -21.30 18.81 24.79
N GLY A 86 -21.20 17.48 24.85
CA GLY A 86 -20.60 16.75 25.97
C GLY A 86 -19.53 15.75 25.53
N PRO A 87 -18.63 15.30 26.43
CA PRO A 87 -17.62 14.28 26.11
C PRO A 87 -18.22 12.99 25.53
N GLU A 88 -19.41 12.62 26.01
CA GLU A 88 -20.17 11.45 25.54
C GLU A 88 -20.65 11.61 24.10
N SER A 89 -21.23 12.75 23.73
CA SER A 89 -21.73 12.99 22.37
C SER A 89 -20.59 12.96 21.34
N TRP A 90 -19.42 13.52 21.71
CA TRP A 90 -18.20 13.49 20.92
C TRP A 90 -17.67 12.06 20.72
N TYR A 91 -17.67 11.25 21.78
CA TYR A 91 -17.28 9.84 21.72
C TYR A 91 -18.14 9.08 20.70
N TRP A 92 -19.46 9.18 20.82
CA TRP A 92 -20.39 8.51 19.90
C TRP A 92 -20.27 9.02 18.47
N ARG A 93 -20.06 10.33 18.26
CA ARG A 93 -19.88 10.91 16.93
C ARG A 93 -18.60 10.39 16.26
N LYS A 94 -17.48 10.28 16.99
CA LYS A 94 -16.25 9.68 16.50
C LYS A 94 -16.43 8.21 16.16
N LEU A 95 -17.08 7.44 17.04
CA LEU A 95 -17.34 6.01 16.81
C LEU A 95 -18.16 5.78 15.54
N LYS A 96 -19.17 6.62 15.27
CA LYS A 96 -19.97 6.59 14.04
C LYS A 96 -19.20 7.04 12.79
N PHE A 97 -18.13 7.82 12.94
CA PHE A 97 -17.31 8.30 11.82
C PHE A 97 -16.32 7.24 11.33
N VAL A 98 -15.74 6.43 12.22
CA VAL A 98 -14.77 5.38 11.87
C VAL A 98 -15.23 4.47 10.72
N PRO A 99 -16.42 3.84 10.74
CA PRO A 99 -16.85 2.96 9.64
C PRO A 99 -17.11 3.74 8.35
N LYS A 100 -17.52 5.01 8.43
CA LYS A 100 -17.70 5.86 7.23
C LYS A 100 -16.36 6.18 6.58
N LEU A 101 -15.35 6.50 7.40
CA LEU A 101 -13.98 6.73 6.94
C LEU A 101 -13.40 5.45 6.34
N ALA A 102 -13.55 4.31 7.02
CA ALA A 102 -13.09 3.01 6.52
C ALA A 102 -13.74 2.69 5.17
N ALA A 103 -15.06 2.80 5.05
CA ALA A 103 -15.77 2.55 3.81
C ALA A 103 -15.38 3.53 2.69
N TRP A 104 -15.10 4.80 3.03
CA TRP A 104 -14.59 5.78 2.07
C TRP A 104 -13.19 5.42 1.58
N LEU A 105 -12.27 5.05 2.48
CA LEU A 105 -10.91 4.60 2.14
C LEU A 105 -10.96 3.33 1.27
N THR A 106 -11.77 2.35 1.65
CA THR A 106 -11.93 1.10 0.88
C THR A 106 -12.46 1.40 -0.52
N ARG A 107 -13.48 2.26 -0.69
CA ARG A 107 -13.98 2.60 -2.02
C ARG A 107 -12.97 3.38 -2.87
N ARG A 108 -12.12 4.19 -2.24
CA ARG A 108 -11.06 4.94 -2.92
C ARG A 108 -9.91 4.05 -3.36
N LEU A 109 -9.48 3.11 -2.52
CA LEU A 109 -8.36 2.21 -2.79
C LEU A 109 -8.80 1.01 -3.63
N GLN A 110 -9.94 0.39 -3.29
CA GLN A 110 -10.46 -0.80 -3.94
C GLN A 110 -11.59 -0.46 -4.93
N HIS A 111 -11.31 0.43 -5.88
CA HIS A 111 -12.30 0.88 -6.85
C HIS A 111 -12.59 -0.13 -7.98
N GLY A 112 -11.93 -1.31 -7.99
CA GLY A 112 -12.25 -2.44 -8.89
C GLY A 112 -11.82 -2.27 -10.35
N VAL A 113 -11.02 -1.24 -10.68
CA VAL A 113 -10.61 -0.92 -12.06
C VAL A 113 -9.11 -1.19 -12.22
N LEU A 114 -8.75 -2.21 -12.98
CA LEU A 114 -7.35 -2.62 -13.18
C LEU A 114 -6.41 -1.48 -13.61
N PRO A 115 -6.76 -0.61 -14.58
CA PRO A 115 -5.93 0.53 -14.96
C PRO A 115 -5.59 1.53 -13.84
N GLY A 116 -6.42 1.64 -12.79
CA GLY A 116 -6.11 2.50 -11.64
C GLY A 116 -5.13 1.84 -10.69
N TYR A 117 -5.27 0.53 -10.45
CA TYR A 117 -4.29 -0.24 -9.68
C TYR A 117 -2.91 -0.21 -10.34
N LEU A 118 -2.83 -0.41 -11.67
CA LEU A 118 -1.57 -0.32 -12.40
C LEU A 118 -0.94 1.07 -12.30
N LEU A 119 -1.75 2.14 -12.37
CA LEU A 119 -1.25 3.50 -12.23
C LEU A 119 -0.70 3.77 -10.82
N THR A 120 -1.40 3.32 -9.78
CA THR A 120 -0.93 3.48 -8.39
C THR A 120 0.34 2.67 -8.12
N LEU A 121 0.42 1.44 -8.63
CA LEU A 121 1.62 0.60 -8.55
C LEU A 121 2.81 1.24 -9.27
N ALA A 122 2.62 1.63 -10.54
CA ALA A 122 3.67 2.29 -11.33
C ALA A 122 4.13 3.60 -10.68
N GLY A 123 3.20 4.40 -10.16
CA GLY A 123 3.51 5.63 -9.44
C GLY A 123 4.29 5.36 -8.14
N ALA A 124 3.88 4.38 -7.34
CA ALA A 124 4.57 4.02 -6.11
C ALA A 124 6.00 3.51 -6.38
N VAL A 125 6.17 2.62 -7.36
CA VAL A 125 7.49 2.11 -7.78
C VAL A 125 8.36 3.26 -8.29
N THR A 126 7.80 4.15 -9.13
CA THR A 126 8.53 5.33 -9.64
C THR A 126 9.00 6.21 -8.49
N LEU A 127 8.15 6.51 -7.51
CA LEU A 127 8.51 7.33 -6.36
C LEU A 127 9.58 6.66 -5.49
N ALA A 128 9.48 5.35 -5.27
CA ALA A 128 10.46 4.60 -4.48
C ALA A 128 11.84 4.57 -5.17
N LEU A 129 11.88 4.31 -6.49
CA LEU A 129 13.12 4.31 -7.26
C LEU A 129 13.72 5.72 -7.39
N LEU A 130 12.88 6.74 -7.59
CA LEU A 130 13.31 8.14 -7.60
C LEU A 130 13.89 8.54 -6.23
N ALA A 131 13.25 8.17 -5.13
CA ALA A 131 13.76 8.40 -3.79
C ALA A 131 15.12 7.72 -3.57
N ALA A 132 15.28 6.47 -4.05
CA ALA A 132 16.55 5.76 -4.00
C ALA A 132 17.65 6.48 -4.79
N LEU A 133 17.36 6.97 -6.00
CA LEU A 133 18.29 7.77 -6.80
C LEU A 133 18.67 9.09 -6.12
N LEU A 134 17.70 9.79 -5.51
CA LEU A 134 17.93 11.04 -4.80
C LEU A 134 18.79 10.87 -3.54
N VAL A 135 18.65 9.74 -2.85
CA VAL A 135 19.45 9.39 -1.67
C VAL A 135 20.85 8.94 -2.08
N GLY A 136 20.95 8.05 -3.08
CA GLY A 136 22.23 7.51 -3.54
C GLY A 136 23.12 8.53 -4.24
N ARG A 137 22.53 9.58 -4.84
CA ARG A 137 23.21 10.62 -5.63
C ARG A 137 24.32 10.07 -6.54
N PRO A 138 24.00 9.06 -7.37
CA PRO A 138 25.00 8.42 -8.19
C PRO A 138 25.55 9.40 -9.24
N SER A 139 26.85 9.31 -9.54
CA SER A 139 27.45 10.01 -10.66
C SER A 139 26.98 9.36 -11.97
N LEU A 140 26.27 10.12 -12.79
CA LEU A 140 25.87 9.69 -14.12
C LEU A 140 26.99 9.99 -15.10
N GLU A 141 27.81 8.98 -15.38
CA GLU A 141 28.74 9.00 -16.50
C GLU A 141 28.00 8.49 -17.74
N LEU A 142 27.81 9.38 -18.71
CA LEU A 142 27.20 8.97 -19.97
C LEU A 142 28.20 8.11 -20.74
N PRO A 143 27.78 6.92 -21.22
CA PRO A 143 28.66 6.10 -22.02
C PRO A 143 29.15 6.87 -23.25
N SER A 144 30.42 6.68 -23.60
CA SER A 144 30.97 7.21 -24.84
C SER A 144 30.13 6.69 -26.01
N ALA A 145 29.78 7.59 -26.94
CA ALA A 145 29.15 7.23 -28.20
C ALA A 145 30.21 6.59 -29.11
N GLU A 146 30.73 5.42 -28.71
CA GLU A 146 31.43 4.55 -29.63
C GLU A 146 30.49 4.23 -30.79
N THR A 147 31.08 4.00 -31.98
CA THR A 147 30.30 3.73 -33.18
C THR A 147 29.55 2.40 -33.02
N LEU A 148 28.31 2.49 -32.54
CA LEU A 148 27.44 1.33 -32.39
C LEU A 148 27.28 0.67 -33.76
N PRO A 149 27.36 -0.67 -33.84
CA PRO A 149 27.14 -1.38 -35.09
C PRO A 149 25.78 -0.99 -35.70
N LEU A 150 25.75 -0.68 -36.99
CA LEU A 150 24.54 -0.29 -37.70
C LEU A 150 23.35 -1.26 -37.47
N PRO A 151 23.54 -2.59 -37.40
CA PRO A 151 22.44 -3.52 -37.10
C PRO A 151 21.84 -3.36 -35.70
N VAL A 152 22.65 -3.00 -34.70
CA VAL A 152 22.20 -2.74 -33.32
C VAL A 152 21.35 -1.48 -33.28
N VAL A 153 21.80 -0.42 -33.95
CA VAL A 153 21.04 0.83 -34.08
C VAL A 153 19.72 0.60 -34.82
N GLY A 154 19.73 -0.16 -35.92
CA GLY A 154 18.53 -0.52 -36.66
C GLY A 154 17.52 -1.30 -35.80
N SER A 155 18.00 -2.23 -34.99
CA SER A 155 17.16 -3.00 -34.06
C SER A 155 16.55 -2.10 -32.98
N ALA A 156 17.33 -1.20 -32.39
CA ALA A 156 16.84 -0.23 -31.41
C ALA A 156 15.79 0.73 -31.99
N LEU A 157 16.00 1.20 -33.23
CA LEU A 157 15.02 2.02 -33.94
C LEU A 157 13.73 1.26 -34.22
N LEU A 158 13.80 -0.04 -34.57
CA LEU A 158 12.62 -0.88 -34.77
C LEU A 158 11.80 -1.03 -33.48
N ILE A 159 12.47 -1.24 -32.35
CA ILE A 159 11.85 -1.29 -31.02
C ILE A 159 11.18 0.05 -30.70
N ALA A 160 11.90 1.17 -30.86
CA ALA A 160 11.40 2.50 -30.54
C ALA A 160 10.19 2.88 -31.41
N THR A 161 10.25 2.61 -32.72
CA THR A 161 9.14 2.87 -33.65
C THR A 161 7.94 1.99 -33.35
N GLY A 162 8.13 0.70 -33.06
CA GLY A 162 7.07 -0.20 -32.61
C GLY A 162 6.38 0.34 -31.37
N ALA A 163 7.15 0.67 -30.33
CA ALA A 163 6.64 1.23 -29.08
C ALA A 163 5.85 2.53 -29.30
N LEU A 164 6.38 3.49 -30.07
CA LEU A 164 5.68 4.75 -30.37
C LEU A 164 4.40 4.52 -31.19
N ALA A 165 4.44 3.62 -32.16
CA ALA A 165 3.28 3.31 -32.99
C ALA A 165 2.15 2.69 -32.17
N THR A 166 2.45 1.91 -31.11
CA THR A 166 1.39 1.39 -30.21
C THR A 166 0.55 2.48 -29.55
N LEU A 167 1.09 3.69 -29.36
CA LEU A 167 0.36 4.82 -28.76
C LEU A 167 -0.68 5.43 -29.71
N LEU A 168 -0.51 5.24 -31.02
CA LEU A 168 -1.33 5.85 -32.06
C LEU A 168 -2.44 4.90 -32.56
N VAL A 169 -2.25 3.60 -32.38
CA VAL A 169 -3.13 2.56 -32.90
C VAL A 169 -4.28 2.25 -31.94
N ARG A 170 -5.50 2.13 -32.48
CA ARG A 170 -6.71 1.81 -31.71
C ARG A 170 -7.27 0.42 -31.98
N ASP A 171 -7.02 -0.13 -33.16
CA ASP A 171 -7.49 -1.48 -33.47
C ASP A 171 -6.58 -2.49 -32.76
N HIS A 172 -7.18 -3.34 -31.92
CA HIS A 172 -6.45 -4.32 -31.10
C HIS A 172 -5.59 -5.31 -31.92
N LEU A 173 -6.02 -5.68 -33.13
CA LEU A 173 -5.24 -6.57 -33.99
C LEU A 173 -4.05 -5.82 -34.59
N VAL A 174 -4.25 -4.57 -35.01
CA VAL A 174 -3.16 -3.73 -35.50
C VAL A 174 -2.19 -3.42 -34.35
N LEU A 175 -2.69 -3.18 -33.13
CA LEU A 175 -1.88 -2.96 -31.94
C LEU A 175 -1.00 -4.18 -31.65
N LEU A 176 -1.56 -5.40 -31.74
CA LEU A 176 -0.81 -6.64 -31.59
C LEU A 176 0.31 -6.75 -32.64
N LEU A 177 -0.01 -6.52 -33.92
CA LEU A 177 1.00 -6.57 -34.99
C LEU A 177 2.11 -5.53 -34.80
N VAL A 178 1.74 -4.31 -34.40
CA VAL A 178 2.68 -3.23 -34.15
C VAL A 178 3.54 -3.52 -32.92
N SER A 179 2.97 -4.10 -31.86
CA SER A 179 3.74 -4.53 -30.70
C SER A 179 4.75 -5.62 -31.04
N GLY A 180 4.47 -6.44 -32.06
CA GLY A 180 5.42 -7.44 -32.56
C GLY A 180 6.73 -6.84 -33.09
N LEU A 181 6.73 -5.58 -33.58
CA LEU A 181 7.98 -4.91 -33.97
C LEU A 181 8.96 -4.81 -32.79
N VAL A 182 8.45 -4.67 -31.56
CA VAL A 182 9.27 -4.67 -30.34
C VAL A 182 9.89 -6.05 -30.11
N GLY A 183 9.09 -7.11 -30.26
CA GLY A 183 9.55 -8.50 -30.10
C GLY A 183 10.60 -8.91 -31.14
N TYR A 184 10.32 -8.70 -32.42
CA TYR A 184 11.24 -8.98 -33.52
C TYR A 184 12.48 -8.07 -33.49
N GLY A 185 12.32 -6.79 -33.11
CA GLY A 185 13.45 -5.87 -32.91
C GLY A 185 14.37 -6.32 -31.77
N SER A 186 13.80 -6.86 -30.68
CA SER A 186 14.59 -7.43 -29.57
C SER A 186 15.32 -8.71 -30.00
N ALA A 187 14.70 -9.57 -30.80
CA ALA A 187 15.34 -10.76 -31.35
C ALA A 187 16.52 -10.43 -32.28
N LEU A 188 16.35 -9.41 -33.15
CA LEU A 188 17.45 -8.90 -33.99
C LEU A 188 18.57 -8.31 -33.14
N LEU A 189 18.23 -7.57 -32.08
CA LEU A 189 19.22 -7.05 -31.14
C LEU A 189 20.05 -8.19 -30.53
N PHE A 190 19.41 -9.25 -30.03
CA PHE A 190 20.13 -10.43 -29.50
C PHE A 190 21.01 -11.11 -30.55
N LEU A 191 20.52 -11.24 -31.78
CA LEU A 191 21.29 -11.86 -32.85
C LEU A 191 22.56 -11.06 -33.16
N PHE A 192 22.44 -9.73 -33.25
CA PHE A 192 23.57 -8.86 -33.57
C PHE A 192 24.51 -8.58 -32.39
N THR A 193 24.07 -8.84 -31.15
CA THR A 193 24.93 -8.80 -29.96
C THR A 193 25.55 -10.16 -29.60
N GLY A 194 25.42 -11.18 -30.47
CA GLY A 194 26.09 -12.47 -30.31
C GLY A 194 25.35 -13.49 -29.43
N ALA A 195 24.04 -13.31 -29.23
CA ALA A 195 23.18 -14.25 -28.50
C ALA A 195 22.17 -14.95 -29.43
N PRO A 196 22.62 -15.85 -30.33
CA PRO A 196 21.77 -16.48 -31.34
C PRO A 196 20.68 -17.38 -30.76
N ASP A 197 20.96 -18.11 -29.66
CA ASP A 197 19.99 -18.99 -29.02
C ASP A 197 18.79 -18.17 -28.47
N LEU A 198 19.08 -17.03 -27.83
CA LEU A 198 18.05 -16.10 -27.35
C LEU A 198 17.28 -15.46 -28.52
N ALA A 199 17.94 -15.19 -29.63
CA ALA A 199 17.27 -14.64 -30.82
C ALA A 199 16.27 -15.64 -31.41
N PHE A 200 16.67 -16.90 -31.61
CA PHE A 200 15.78 -17.92 -32.18
C PHE A 200 14.60 -18.23 -31.27
N THR A 201 14.80 -18.31 -29.95
CA THR A 201 13.70 -18.49 -29.00
C THR A 201 12.77 -17.29 -29.02
N GLN A 202 13.30 -16.06 -29.06
CA GLN A 202 12.50 -14.85 -29.13
C GLN A 202 11.65 -14.79 -30.41
N PHE A 203 12.21 -15.14 -31.57
CA PHE A 203 11.44 -15.22 -32.83
C PHE A 203 10.32 -16.25 -32.74
N ALA A 204 10.60 -17.44 -32.20
CA ALA A 204 9.61 -18.50 -32.06
C ALA A 204 8.48 -18.10 -31.09
N VAL A 205 8.84 -17.57 -29.92
CA VAL A 205 7.87 -17.14 -28.90
C VAL A 205 7.03 -15.97 -29.41
N GLU A 206 7.63 -14.98 -30.08
CA GLU A 206 6.89 -13.86 -30.65
C GLU A 206 5.89 -14.33 -31.72
N THR A 207 6.30 -15.25 -32.59
CA THR A 207 5.40 -15.84 -33.60
C THR A 207 4.22 -16.56 -32.95
N VAL A 208 4.49 -17.41 -31.95
CA VAL A 208 3.44 -18.14 -31.23
C VAL A 208 2.52 -17.17 -30.48
N PHE A 209 3.08 -16.15 -29.84
CA PHE A 209 2.32 -15.13 -29.11
C PHE A 209 1.37 -14.39 -30.04
N VAL A 210 1.84 -13.89 -31.18
CA VAL A 210 1.00 -13.19 -32.17
C VAL A 210 -0.11 -14.11 -32.68
N VAL A 211 0.19 -15.37 -33.01
CA VAL A 211 -0.82 -16.34 -33.48
C VAL A 211 -1.89 -16.60 -32.42
N VAL A 212 -1.48 -16.87 -31.18
CA VAL A 212 -2.40 -17.15 -30.07
C VAL A 212 -3.23 -15.90 -29.73
N ALA A 213 -2.58 -14.74 -29.56
CA ALA A 213 -3.24 -13.49 -29.24
C ALA A 213 -4.21 -13.06 -30.34
N ALA A 214 -3.84 -13.17 -31.62
CA ALA A 214 -4.73 -12.86 -32.75
C ALA A 214 -5.95 -13.80 -32.77
N THR A 215 -5.74 -15.09 -32.49
CA THR A 215 -6.84 -16.07 -32.40
C THR A 215 -7.80 -15.74 -31.27
N VAL A 216 -7.28 -15.38 -30.09
CA VAL A 216 -8.07 -14.98 -28.93
C VAL A 216 -8.84 -13.69 -29.20
N LEU A 217 -8.17 -12.65 -29.71
CA LEU A 217 -8.79 -11.36 -30.05
C LEU A 217 -9.89 -11.52 -31.10
N ARG A 218 -9.65 -12.33 -32.13
CA ARG A 218 -10.67 -12.65 -33.14
C ARG A 218 -11.90 -13.31 -32.51
N ARG A 219 -11.71 -14.25 -31.58
CA ARG A 219 -12.82 -14.91 -30.89
C ARG A 219 -13.56 -13.97 -29.94
N LEU A 220 -12.86 -13.07 -29.25
CA LEU A 220 -13.48 -12.05 -28.39
C LEU A 220 -14.35 -11.08 -29.18
N ARG A 221 -13.91 -10.65 -30.38
CA ARG A 221 -14.72 -9.81 -31.28
C ARG A 221 -16.03 -10.45 -31.72
N GLN A 222 -16.13 -11.79 -31.66
CA GLN A 222 -17.32 -12.54 -32.05
C GLN A 222 -18.32 -12.75 -30.89
N LEU A 223 -17.98 -12.36 -29.66
CA LEU A 223 -18.87 -12.50 -28.50
C LEU A 223 -19.95 -11.41 -28.47
N PRO A 224 -21.17 -11.73 -28.00
CA PRO A 224 -22.27 -10.76 -27.95
C PRO A 224 -21.98 -9.57 -27.02
N PRO A 225 -22.55 -8.38 -27.32
CA PRO A 225 -22.23 -7.09 -26.70
C PRO A 225 -22.32 -7.00 -25.16
N PRO A 226 -23.18 -7.73 -24.40
CA PRO A 226 -23.18 -7.60 -22.93
C PRO A 226 -21.92 -8.15 -22.25
N LEU A 227 -21.07 -8.92 -22.95
CA LEU A 227 -19.74 -9.34 -22.47
C LEU A 227 -18.62 -8.40 -22.93
N GLN A 228 -18.92 -7.48 -23.85
CA GLN A 228 -18.02 -6.40 -24.26
C GLN A 228 -18.12 -5.26 -23.25
N VAL A 229 -17.84 -5.53 -21.98
CA VAL A 229 -17.63 -4.46 -20.98
C VAL A 229 -16.26 -3.87 -21.25
N ALA A 230 -16.12 -3.18 -22.39
CA ALA A 230 -15.05 -2.23 -22.58
C ALA A 230 -15.35 -1.11 -21.57
N VAL A 231 -14.62 -1.09 -20.47
CA VAL A 231 -14.57 0.09 -19.60
C VAL A 231 -14.30 1.26 -20.54
N SER A 232 -15.21 2.23 -20.60
CA SER A 232 -15.05 3.41 -21.45
C SER A 232 -13.76 4.10 -21.02
N GLU A 233 -12.68 3.86 -21.77
CA GLU A 233 -11.39 4.41 -21.46
C GLU A 233 -11.34 5.85 -21.96
N ALA A 234 -11.02 6.77 -21.06
CA ALA A 234 -10.82 8.16 -21.43
C ALA A 234 -9.71 8.24 -22.49
N ARG A 235 -10.03 8.91 -23.61
CA ARG A 235 -9.13 9.10 -24.77
C ARG A 235 -7.80 9.77 -24.41
N TRP A 236 -7.72 10.44 -23.25
CA TRP A 236 -6.52 11.11 -22.77
C TRP A 236 -6.35 10.92 -21.27
N ARG A 237 -5.21 10.37 -20.85
CA ARG A 237 -4.86 10.09 -19.45
C ARG A 237 -3.55 10.78 -19.10
N PRO A 238 -3.55 12.10 -18.84
CA PRO A 238 -2.31 12.88 -18.65
C PRO A 238 -1.48 12.37 -17.48
N LEU A 239 -2.14 11.97 -16.39
CA LEU A 239 -1.46 11.39 -15.23
C LEU A 239 -0.77 10.06 -15.57
N ALA A 240 -1.41 9.20 -16.36
CA ALA A 240 -0.81 7.94 -16.78
C ALA A 240 0.39 8.17 -17.70
N LEU A 241 0.29 9.12 -18.64
CA LEU A 241 1.41 9.52 -19.49
C LEU A 241 2.59 10.04 -18.67
N ALA A 242 2.34 10.95 -17.72
CA ALA A 242 3.37 11.51 -16.85
C ALA A 242 4.06 10.43 -16.01
N VAL A 243 3.30 9.52 -15.41
CA VAL A 243 3.85 8.39 -14.63
C VAL A 243 4.65 7.44 -15.52
N SER A 244 4.17 7.10 -16.72
CA SER A 244 4.91 6.24 -17.64
C SER A 244 6.23 6.85 -18.10
N ILE A 245 6.24 8.16 -18.42
CA ILE A 245 7.47 8.87 -18.78
C ILE A 245 8.43 8.89 -17.58
N ALA A 246 7.94 9.21 -16.38
CA ALA A 246 8.77 9.24 -15.18
C ALA A 246 9.37 7.85 -14.87
N LEU A 247 8.56 6.79 -14.93
CA LEU A 247 9.02 5.41 -14.73
C LEU A 247 10.06 5.02 -15.77
N GLY A 248 9.79 5.27 -17.06
CA GLY A 248 10.71 4.97 -18.15
C GLY A 248 12.05 5.70 -18.00
N SER A 249 12.02 6.98 -17.64
CA SER A 249 13.23 7.76 -17.36
C SER A 249 14.01 7.20 -16.18
N VAL A 250 13.35 6.91 -15.06
CA VAL A 250 14.01 6.35 -13.86
C VAL A 250 14.63 4.98 -14.14
N LEU A 251 13.92 4.09 -14.84
CA LEU A 251 14.47 2.79 -15.24
C LEU A 251 15.64 2.94 -16.22
N SER A 252 15.53 3.84 -17.20
CA SER A 252 16.62 4.13 -18.13
C SER A 252 17.87 4.65 -17.40
N THR A 253 17.69 5.59 -16.45
CA THR A 253 18.78 6.08 -15.59
C THR A 253 19.41 4.94 -14.79
N LEU A 254 18.62 4.07 -14.17
CA LEU A 254 19.14 2.91 -13.42
C LEU A 254 19.91 1.94 -14.30
N LEU A 255 19.42 1.68 -15.52
CA LEU A 255 20.12 0.83 -16.50
C LEU A 255 21.44 1.44 -16.94
N LEU A 256 21.49 2.76 -17.17
CA LEU A 256 22.74 3.47 -17.50
C LEU A 256 23.76 3.38 -16.34
N LEU A 257 23.29 3.56 -15.10
CA LEU A 257 24.16 3.42 -13.92
C LEU A 257 24.69 2.00 -13.74
N ALA A 258 23.85 1.00 -13.97
CA ALA A 258 24.26 -0.40 -13.91
C ALA A 258 25.26 -0.75 -15.02
N ALA A 259 25.02 -0.25 -16.24
CA ALA A 259 25.91 -0.46 -17.38
C ALA A 259 27.27 0.25 -17.24
N ALA A 260 27.34 1.33 -16.47
CA ALA A 260 28.59 2.03 -16.17
C ALA A 260 29.46 1.32 -15.11
N GLN A 261 28.94 0.30 -14.42
CA GLN A 261 29.74 -0.48 -13.48
C GLN A 261 30.76 -1.35 -14.23
N PRO A 262 31.97 -1.56 -13.68
CA PRO A 262 32.96 -2.44 -14.29
C PRO A 262 32.41 -3.87 -14.39
N PHE A 263 32.55 -4.47 -15.58
CA PHE A 263 32.15 -5.85 -15.81
C PHE A 263 33.07 -6.83 -15.08
N ASP A 264 32.49 -7.74 -14.28
CA ASP A 264 33.21 -8.82 -13.62
C ASP A 264 33.13 -10.12 -14.44
N PRO A 265 34.23 -10.58 -15.08
CA PRO A 265 34.20 -11.75 -15.94
C PRO A 265 34.23 -13.08 -15.19
N GLN A 266 34.37 -13.13 -13.86
CA GLN A 266 34.61 -14.37 -13.09
C GLN A 266 33.69 -15.53 -13.46
N LEU A 267 32.38 -15.30 -13.54
CA LEU A 267 31.41 -16.34 -13.90
C LEU A 267 31.51 -16.73 -15.38
N SER A 268 31.74 -15.75 -16.27
CA SER A 268 31.91 -16.00 -17.70
C SER A 268 33.14 -16.87 -17.97
N ASP A 269 34.24 -16.59 -17.26
CA ASP A 269 35.48 -17.35 -17.34
C ASP A 269 35.30 -18.75 -16.78
N PHE A 270 34.63 -18.89 -15.63
CA PHE A 270 34.31 -20.18 -15.03
C PHE A 270 33.50 -21.06 -15.98
N PHE A 271 32.39 -20.56 -16.52
CA PHE A 271 31.54 -21.35 -17.43
C PHE A 271 32.27 -21.67 -18.73
N SER A 272 33.05 -20.74 -19.28
CA SER A 272 33.84 -21.00 -20.48
C SER A 272 34.89 -22.09 -20.26
N ALA A 273 35.56 -22.08 -19.10
CA ALA A 273 36.56 -23.09 -18.75
C ALA A 273 35.96 -24.47 -18.43
N GLN A 274 34.77 -24.53 -17.84
CA GLN A 274 34.16 -25.78 -17.37
C GLN A 274 33.14 -26.42 -18.33
N SER A 275 32.65 -25.69 -19.34
CA SER A 275 31.58 -26.20 -20.22
C SER A 275 31.97 -27.49 -20.97
N VAL A 276 33.20 -27.58 -21.48
CA VAL A 276 33.68 -28.79 -22.17
C VAL A 276 34.19 -29.85 -21.18
N PRO A 277 35.06 -29.53 -20.19
CA PRO A 277 35.63 -30.56 -19.32
C PRO A 277 34.63 -31.20 -18.35
N ALA A 278 33.70 -30.42 -17.80
CA ALA A 278 32.76 -30.91 -16.79
C ALA A 278 31.42 -31.35 -17.40
N ALA A 279 30.90 -30.59 -18.35
CA ALA A 279 29.57 -30.81 -18.94
C ALA A 279 29.58 -31.32 -20.39
N HIS A 280 30.78 -31.54 -20.98
CA HIS A 280 30.95 -32.14 -22.31
C HIS A 280 30.25 -31.40 -23.46
N GLY A 281 29.92 -30.11 -23.28
CA GLY A 281 29.18 -29.31 -24.24
C GLY A 281 29.97 -28.11 -24.77
N ARG A 282 29.81 -27.82 -26.07
CA ARG A 282 30.45 -26.68 -26.75
C ARG A 282 29.58 -25.42 -26.79
N ASN A 283 28.27 -25.58 -26.68
CA ASN A 283 27.35 -24.45 -26.55
C ASN A 283 27.24 -24.09 -25.06
N VAL A 284 27.99 -23.07 -24.65
CA VAL A 284 28.07 -22.60 -23.26
C VAL A 284 26.69 -22.21 -22.73
N VAL A 285 25.84 -21.58 -23.54
CA VAL A 285 24.48 -21.16 -23.12
C VAL A 285 23.63 -22.39 -22.77
N ASN A 286 23.58 -23.38 -23.68
CA ASN A 286 22.84 -24.61 -23.44
C ASN A 286 23.37 -25.38 -22.22
N VAL A 287 24.69 -25.45 -22.06
CA VAL A 287 25.34 -26.11 -20.92
C VAL A 287 25.00 -25.42 -19.59
N ILE A 288 25.01 -24.09 -19.54
CA ILE A 288 24.61 -23.36 -18.34
C ILE A 288 23.18 -23.72 -17.93
N ILE A 289 22.28 -23.72 -18.90
CA ILE A 289 20.83 -23.86 -18.69
C ILE A 289 20.47 -25.31 -18.31
N VAL A 290 21.11 -26.32 -18.91
CA VAL A 290 20.78 -27.74 -18.72
C VAL A 290 21.60 -28.42 -17.62
N ASP A 291 22.88 -28.08 -17.44
CA ASP A 291 23.77 -28.76 -16.49
C ASP A 291 24.03 -27.93 -15.23
N PHE A 292 24.59 -26.72 -15.38
CA PHE A 292 25.01 -25.92 -14.20
C PHE A 292 23.82 -25.31 -13.45
N ARG A 293 22.77 -24.92 -14.16
CA ARG A 293 21.55 -24.28 -13.61
C ARG A 293 20.29 -25.07 -13.96
N ALA A 294 20.40 -26.41 -13.98
CA ALA A 294 19.32 -27.34 -14.30
C ALA A 294 18.04 -27.15 -13.45
N LEU A 295 18.18 -26.63 -12.23
CA LEU A 295 17.02 -26.36 -11.36
C LEU A 295 16.16 -25.21 -11.87
N ASP A 296 16.77 -24.19 -12.49
CA ASP A 296 16.04 -23.05 -13.04
C ASP A 296 15.21 -23.50 -14.25
N THR A 297 15.78 -24.34 -15.13
CA THR A 297 15.04 -24.92 -16.26
C THR A 297 13.93 -25.86 -15.84
N LEU A 298 14.16 -26.70 -14.83
CA LEU A 298 13.11 -27.54 -14.26
C LEU A 298 11.95 -26.68 -13.74
N GLY A 299 12.27 -25.56 -13.08
CA GLY A 299 11.30 -24.58 -12.60
C GLY A 299 10.51 -23.93 -13.74
N GLU A 300 11.18 -23.46 -14.79
CA GLU A 300 10.54 -22.87 -15.97
C GLU A 300 9.59 -23.85 -16.66
N ILE A 301 10.02 -25.10 -16.88
CA ILE A 301 9.18 -26.15 -17.47
C ILE A 301 7.98 -26.44 -16.58
N ALA A 302 8.17 -26.50 -15.24
CA ALA A 302 7.07 -26.70 -14.30
C ALA A 302 6.05 -25.56 -14.35
N VAL A 303 6.49 -24.30 -14.47
CA VAL A 303 5.60 -23.14 -14.60
C VAL A 303 4.81 -23.21 -15.91
N VAL A 304 5.45 -23.53 -17.05
CA VAL A 304 4.76 -23.68 -18.34
C VAL A 304 3.76 -24.83 -18.30
N ALA A 305 4.12 -25.97 -17.72
CA ALA A 305 3.23 -27.10 -17.55
C ALA A 305 2.02 -26.75 -16.66
N LEU A 306 2.24 -26.04 -15.55
CA LEU A 306 1.18 -25.58 -14.67
C LEU A 306 0.26 -24.57 -15.37
N ALA A 307 0.82 -23.62 -16.13
CA ALA A 307 0.05 -22.66 -16.92
C ALA A 307 -0.84 -23.38 -17.95
N LEU A 308 -0.32 -24.42 -18.61
CA LEU A 308 -1.09 -25.27 -19.51
C LEU A 308 -2.24 -25.96 -18.76
N VAL A 309 -1.96 -26.61 -17.63
CA VAL A 309 -2.98 -27.28 -16.80
C VAL A 309 -4.06 -26.30 -16.32
N ALA A 310 -3.68 -25.10 -15.89
CA ALA A 310 -4.59 -24.04 -15.46
C ALA A 310 -5.48 -23.51 -16.61
N ALA A 311 -4.97 -23.54 -17.85
CA ALA A 311 -5.73 -23.13 -19.03
C ALA A 311 -6.75 -24.19 -19.50
N LEU A 312 -6.55 -25.49 -19.19
CA LEU A 312 -7.43 -26.58 -19.67
C LEU A 312 -8.92 -26.40 -19.31
N PRO A 313 -9.32 -26.04 -18.07
CA PRO A 313 -10.73 -25.82 -17.74
C PRO A 313 -11.36 -24.68 -18.56
N LEU A 314 -10.60 -23.61 -18.82
CA LEU A 314 -11.05 -22.46 -19.60
C LEU A 314 -11.30 -22.86 -21.07
N LEU A 315 -10.42 -23.69 -21.65
CA LEU A 315 -10.60 -24.23 -22.98
C LEU A 315 -11.83 -25.15 -23.08
N LYS A 316 -12.09 -25.99 -22.07
CA LYS A 316 -13.29 -26.85 -22.01
C LYS A 316 -14.58 -26.04 -21.93
N LEU A 317 -14.62 -24.99 -21.10
CA LEU A 317 -15.76 -24.07 -20.98
C LEU A 317 -16.03 -23.31 -22.29
N SER A 318 -14.96 -22.88 -22.96
CA SER A 318 -15.05 -22.18 -24.26
C SER A 318 -15.64 -23.07 -25.35
N ARG A 319 -15.32 -24.38 -25.36
CA ARG A 319 -15.81 -25.34 -26.35
C ARG A 319 -17.30 -25.67 -26.20
N ARG A 320 -17.83 -25.69 -24.95
CA ARG A 320 -19.26 -25.93 -24.65
C ARG A 320 -20.18 -24.76 -25.01
N ARG A 321 -19.66 -23.53 -25.07
CA ARG A 321 -20.43 -22.34 -25.48
C ARG A 321 -20.55 -22.17 -26.99
N SER A 322 -19.73 -22.89 -27.77
CA SER A 322 -19.73 -22.86 -29.24
C SER A 322 -20.46 -24.02 -29.91
N SER A 323 -21.00 -24.95 -29.11
CA SER A 323 -21.93 -26.02 -29.53
C SER A 323 -23.33 -25.68 -29.04
#